data_AF-Q0W912-F1
#
_entry.id   AF-Q0W912-F1
#
_cell.length_a   1.000
_cell.length_b   1.000
_cell.length_c   1.000
_cell.angle_alpha   90.00
_cell.angle_beta   90.00
_cell.angle_gamma   90.00
#
_symmetry.space_group_name_H-M   'P 1'
#
loop_
_entity.id
_entity.type
_entity.pdbx_description
1 polymer ?
#
loop_
_entity_poly.entity_id
_entity_poly.type
_entity_poly.pdbx_seq_one_letter_code
_entity_poly.pdbx_strand_id
1 'polypeptide(L)'
;MACLDSIYYVFRATDGPWINEGLDKPLFEIWVGSGSQEWMEVHYTAMGLCPLEHITRFVPEKPGMAASLVDACILFYPAHFNACESLEKVRQELEAQVAGTGFLDLSNADKDFLAMWKALREEAMQKMVGLKVCKTKFEHVEKFTG
;
A
#
# COMPACT_ATOMS: atom_id res chain seq x y z
N MET A 1 -15.92 15.11 5.41
CA MET A 1 -14.61 15.61 5.85
C MET A 1 -13.65 14.46 5.74
N ALA A 2 -12.52 14.62 5.03
CA ALA A 2 -11.50 13.58 4.98
C ALA A 2 -10.62 13.68 6.23
N CYS A 3 -10.37 12.56 6.90
CA CYS A 3 -9.53 12.47 8.10
C CYS A 3 -8.43 11.45 7.85
N LEU A 4 -7.23 11.70 8.41
CA LEU A 4 -6.17 10.71 8.45
C LEU A 4 -6.38 9.83 9.69
N ASP A 5 -6.57 8.52 9.50
CA ASP A 5 -6.93 7.60 10.58
C ASP A 5 -5.71 6.84 11.12
N SER A 6 -4.81 6.45 10.22
CA SER A 6 -3.62 5.70 10.58
C SER A 6 -2.50 5.84 9.56
N ILE A 7 -1.28 5.54 9.99
CA ILE A 7 -0.13 5.35 9.11
C ILE A 7 0.42 3.95 9.32
N TYR A 8 0.70 3.25 8.23
CA TYR A 8 1.57 2.08 8.23
C TYR A 8 2.99 2.49 7.85
N TYR A 9 3.97 2.02 8.61
CA TYR A 9 5.39 2.17 8.31
C TYR A 9 5.90 0.83 7.79
N VAL A 10 6.45 0.82 6.58
CA VAL A 10 6.96 -0.40 5.94
C VAL A 10 8.48 -0.40 5.97
N PHE A 11 9.08 -1.46 6.49
CA PHE A 11 10.52 -1.66 6.61
C PHE A 11 10.94 -2.95 5.88
N ARG A 12 12.20 -3.02 5.45
CA ARG A 12 12.81 -4.34 5.17
C ARG A 12 12.98 -5.08 6.48
N ALA A 13 12.55 -6.33 6.53
CA ALA A 13 12.97 -7.23 7.59
C ALA A 13 14.45 -7.56 7.34
N THR A 14 15.35 -7.00 8.15
CA THR A 14 16.73 -7.47 8.21
C THR A 14 16.79 -8.72 9.09
N ASP A 15 17.60 -9.70 8.73
CA ASP A 15 17.73 -11.02 9.38
C ASP A 15 18.39 -11.00 10.79
N GLY A 16 18.36 -9.86 11.50
CA GLY A 16 19.05 -9.66 12.77
C GLY A 16 18.10 -9.41 13.96
N PRO A 17 18.31 -10.07 15.12
CA PRO A 17 17.50 -9.86 16.34
C PRO A 17 17.75 -8.52 17.03
N TRP A 18 18.70 -7.73 16.56
CA TRP A 18 19.03 -6.41 17.08
C TRP A 18 18.38 -5.34 16.20
N ILE A 19 17.09 -5.15 16.42
CA ILE A 19 16.44 -3.90 16.06
C ILE A 19 17.15 -2.83 16.91
N ASN A 20 17.97 -1.99 16.28
CA ASN A 20 18.37 -0.75 16.95
C ASN A 20 17.09 -0.01 17.28
N GLU A 21 16.87 0.19 18.57
CA GLU A 21 15.76 0.92 19.17
C GLU A 21 15.63 2.33 18.56
N GLY A 22 14.99 2.45 17.40
CA GLY A 22 14.57 3.73 16.80
C GLY A 22 15.43 4.36 15.69
N LEU A 23 16.26 3.60 14.94
CA LEU A 23 17.14 4.20 13.90
C LEU A 23 16.86 3.81 12.44
N ASP A 24 16.11 2.74 12.16
CA ASP A 24 15.80 2.41 10.77
C ASP A 24 14.70 3.32 10.23
N LYS A 25 15.00 4.04 9.16
CA LYS A 25 13.99 4.78 8.42
C LYS A 25 13.09 3.78 7.69
N PRO A 26 11.76 3.98 7.67
CA PRO A 26 10.90 3.18 6.82
C PRO A 26 11.38 3.28 5.36
N LEU A 27 11.05 2.28 4.56
CA LEU A 27 11.13 2.36 3.10
C LEU A 27 10.16 3.43 2.59
N PHE A 28 8.94 3.36 3.10
CA PHE A 28 7.86 4.29 2.84
C PHE A 28 6.80 4.16 3.93
N GLU A 29 5.94 5.16 3.98
CA GLU A 29 4.74 5.22 4.80
C GLU A 29 3.52 5.01 3.92
N ILE A 30 2.50 4.34 4.45
CA ILE A 30 1.18 4.24 3.82
C ILE A 30 0.21 4.98 4.72
N TRP A 31 -0.24 6.14 4.27
CA TRP A 31 -1.21 6.97 4.95
C TRP A 31 -2.60 6.44 4.62
N VAL A 32 -3.40 6.18 5.65
CA VAL A 32 -4.78 5.71 5.51
C VAL A 32 -5.72 6.75 6.03
N GLY A 33 -6.55 7.27 5.14
CA GLY A 33 -7.60 8.22 5.48
C GLY A 33 -8.99 7.70 5.17
N SER A 34 -9.96 8.26 5.86
CA SER A 34 -11.39 8.03 5.63
C SER A 34 -12.07 9.32 5.21
N GLY A 35 -13.15 9.19 4.43
CA GLY A 35 -13.99 10.29 3.96
C GLY A 35 -15.31 9.73 3.44
N SER A 36 -15.64 10.00 2.18
CA SER A 36 -16.69 9.24 1.48
C SER A 36 -16.31 7.77 1.29
N GLN A 37 -15.01 7.49 1.18
CA GLN A 37 -14.40 6.16 1.08
C GLN A 37 -13.06 6.14 1.84
N GLU A 38 -12.60 4.95 2.19
CA GLU A 38 -11.22 4.74 2.67
C GLU A 38 -10.25 4.88 1.49
N TRP A 39 -9.11 5.51 1.71
CA TRP A 39 -8.03 5.59 0.72
C TRP A 39 -6.68 5.33 1.39
N MET A 40 -5.71 4.88 0.60
CA MET A 40 -4.34 4.66 1.01
C MET A 40 -3.39 5.40 0.07
N GLU A 41 -2.42 6.13 0.60
CA GLU A 41 -1.42 6.91 -0.16
C GLU A 41 -0.01 6.61 0.31
N VAL A 42 0.94 6.57 -0.61
CA VAL A 42 2.35 6.34 -0.29
C VAL A 42 3.10 7.64 -0.08
N HIS A 43 3.93 7.66 0.96
CA HIS A 43 4.96 8.67 1.17
C HIS A 43 6.33 7.99 1.26
N TYR A 44 7.15 8.15 0.23
CA TYR A 44 8.47 7.52 0.19
C TYR A 44 9.47 8.27 1.06
N THR A 45 10.21 7.49 1.85
CA THR A 45 11.31 7.97 2.70
C THR A 45 12.66 7.47 2.18
N ALA A 46 12.69 6.33 1.47
CA ALA A 46 13.85 5.80 0.78
C ALA A 46 13.88 6.25 -0.70
N MET A 47 15.09 6.52 -1.22
CA MET A 47 15.29 6.80 -2.65
C MET A 47 15.28 5.51 -3.48
N GLY A 48 14.86 5.62 -4.74
CA GLY A 48 14.97 4.54 -5.73
C GLY A 48 13.83 3.50 -5.70
N LEU A 49 12.80 3.72 -4.89
CA LEU A 49 11.55 2.97 -4.97
C LEU A 49 10.63 3.62 -6.00
N CYS A 50 10.02 2.80 -6.86
CA CYS A 50 9.08 3.24 -7.87
C CYS A 50 7.76 2.49 -7.68
N PRO A 51 6.62 3.19 -7.58
CA PRO A 51 5.33 2.54 -7.57
C PRO A 51 5.03 1.86 -8.91
N LEU A 52 4.12 0.90 -8.88
CA LEU A 52 3.53 0.25 -10.03
C LEU A 52 2.73 1.30 -10.82
N GLU A 53 3.07 1.50 -12.09
CA GLU A 53 2.38 2.44 -13.00
C GLU A 53 2.14 3.84 -12.43
N HIS A 54 3.12 4.36 -11.69
CA HIS A 54 3.08 5.69 -11.06
C HIS A 54 1.96 5.88 -10.02
N ILE A 55 1.36 4.80 -9.52
CA ILE A 55 0.26 4.87 -8.56
C ILE A 55 0.78 5.33 -7.21
N THR A 56 0.27 6.48 -6.74
CA THR A 56 0.62 7.02 -5.43
C THR A 56 -0.53 6.89 -4.44
N ARG A 57 -1.75 6.69 -4.93
CA ARG A 57 -2.95 6.53 -4.10
C ARG A 57 -3.86 5.44 -4.65
N PHE A 58 -4.52 4.69 -3.77
CA PHE A 58 -5.60 3.80 -4.18
C PHE A 58 -6.76 3.73 -3.18
N VAL A 59 -7.93 3.35 -3.67
CA VAL A 59 -9.11 2.99 -2.87
C VAL A 59 -9.22 1.47 -2.87
N PRO A 60 -9.27 0.83 -1.68
CA PRO A 60 -9.42 -0.61 -1.59
C PRO A 60 -10.82 -1.08 -1.99
N GLU A 61 -10.95 -2.38 -2.29
CA GLU A 61 -12.23 -3.02 -2.65
C GLU A 61 -13.31 -2.74 -1.60
N LYS A 62 -12.94 -2.78 -0.30
CA LYS A 62 -13.80 -2.37 0.82
C LYS A 62 -12.98 -1.75 1.95
N PRO A 63 -13.56 -0.81 2.73
CA PRO A 63 -12.91 -0.25 3.91
C PRO A 63 -12.52 -1.32 4.93
N GLY A 64 -11.37 -1.14 5.59
CA GLY A 64 -10.92 -2.01 6.67
C GLY A 64 -10.52 -3.43 6.25
N MET A 65 -10.42 -3.72 4.95
CA MET A 65 -9.91 -5.00 4.48
C MET A 65 -8.44 -5.18 4.87
N ALA A 66 -8.13 -6.24 5.63
CA ALA A 66 -6.75 -6.55 5.99
C ALA A 66 -5.86 -6.78 4.75
N ALA A 67 -6.45 -7.32 3.69
CA ALA A 67 -5.83 -7.50 2.38
C ALA A 67 -5.36 -6.20 1.72
N SER A 68 -5.96 -5.05 2.05
CA SER A 68 -5.59 -3.75 1.49
C SER A 68 -4.14 -3.37 1.77
N LEU A 69 -3.56 -3.87 2.87
CA LEU A 69 -2.14 -3.64 3.14
C LEU A 69 -1.23 -4.37 2.15
N VAL A 70 -1.61 -5.59 1.73
CA VAL A 70 -0.88 -6.34 0.69
C VAL A 70 -1.02 -5.62 -0.64
N ASP A 71 -2.23 -5.20 -0.99
CA ASP A 71 -2.50 -4.41 -2.20
C ASP A 71 -1.64 -3.15 -2.25
N ALA A 72 -1.56 -2.41 -1.14
CA ALA A 72 -0.71 -1.24 -1.01
C ALA A 72 0.77 -1.58 -1.23
N CYS A 73 1.26 -2.69 -0.67
CA CYS A 73 2.66 -3.09 -0.83
C CYS A 73 2.97 -3.48 -2.28
N ILE A 74 2.06 -4.18 -2.97
CA ILE A 74 2.19 -4.50 -4.40
C ILE A 74 2.30 -3.22 -5.22
N LEU A 75 1.40 -2.27 -4.97
CA LEU A 75 1.34 -1.00 -5.69
C LEU A 75 2.56 -0.12 -5.44
N PHE A 76 3.00 -0.02 -4.18
CA PHE A 76 4.02 0.97 -3.78
C PHE A 76 5.43 0.40 -3.74
N TYR A 77 5.58 -0.93 -3.77
CA TYR A 77 6.89 -1.57 -3.85
C TYR A 77 6.85 -2.84 -4.72
N PRO A 78 6.47 -2.72 -6.00
CA PRO A 78 6.31 -3.85 -6.90
C PRO A 78 7.59 -4.67 -7.07
N ALA A 79 8.76 -4.04 -6.98
CA ALA A 79 10.06 -4.71 -7.09
C ALA A 79 10.26 -5.83 -6.04
N HIS A 80 9.62 -5.73 -4.88
CA HIS A 80 9.63 -6.80 -3.86
C HIS A 80 8.87 -8.05 -4.32
N PHE A 81 7.91 -7.87 -5.22
CA PHE A 81 6.99 -8.90 -5.72
C PHE A 81 7.31 -9.36 -7.15
N ASN A 82 8.51 -9.06 -7.67
CA ASN A 82 8.93 -9.47 -9.03
C ASN A 82 8.88 -10.98 -9.29
N ALA A 83 8.82 -11.80 -8.23
CA ALA A 83 8.68 -13.26 -8.33
C ALA A 83 7.21 -13.74 -8.41
N CYS A 84 6.23 -12.84 -8.33
CA CYS A 84 4.83 -13.15 -8.56
C CYS A 84 4.58 -13.26 -10.07
N GLU A 85 4.11 -14.43 -10.51
CA GLU A 85 3.93 -14.75 -11.93
C GLU A 85 2.84 -13.87 -12.57
N SER A 86 1.81 -13.52 -11.80
CA SER A 86 0.69 -12.69 -12.27
C SER A 86 0.98 -11.19 -12.28
N LEU A 87 2.10 -10.73 -11.70
CA LEU A 87 2.38 -9.29 -11.56
C LEU A 87 2.47 -8.58 -12.91
N GLU A 88 3.15 -9.18 -13.88
CA GLU A 88 3.35 -8.54 -15.19
C GLU A 88 2.04 -8.47 -15.98
N LYS A 89 1.18 -9.48 -15.86
CA LYS A 89 -0.15 -9.46 -16.46
C LYS A 89 -1.02 -8.36 -15.84
N VAL A 90 -1.00 -8.22 -14.51
CA VAL A 90 -1.73 -7.16 -13.82
C VAL A 90 -1.19 -5.78 -14.19
N ARG A 91 0.13 -5.62 -14.32
CA ARG A 91 0.76 -4.36 -14.73
C ARG A 91 0.19 -3.84 -16.05
N GLN A 92 0.12 -4.70 -17.07
CA GLN A 92 -0.36 -4.33 -18.40
C GLN A 92 -1.82 -3.89 -18.38
N GLU A 93 -2.67 -4.58 -17.63
CA GLU A 93 -4.08 -4.21 -17.47
C GLU A 93 -4.23 -2.90 -16.67
N LEU A 94 -3.39 -2.72 -15.66
CA LEU A 94 -3.42 -1.56 -14.78
C LEU A 94 -3.05 -0.27 -15.51
N GLU A 95 -2.08 -0.30 -16.42
CA GLU A 95 -1.71 0.86 -17.25
C GLU A 95 -2.93 1.40 -18.01
N ALA A 96 -3.77 0.50 -18.55
CA ALA A 96 -5.00 0.87 -19.25
C ALA A 96 -6.06 1.49 -18.32
N GLN A 97 -6.14 1.05 -17.06
CA GLN A 97 -7.13 1.54 -16.10
C GLN A 97 -6.74 2.89 -15.48
N VAL A 98 -5.45 3.10 -15.23
CA VAL A 98 -4.98 4.25 -14.46
C VAL A 98 -4.68 5.46 -15.36
N ALA A 99 -4.39 5.24 -16.65
CA ALA A 99 -4.24 6.29 -17.67
C ALA A 99 -3.40 7.53 -17.24
N GLY A 100 -2.37 7.33 -16.41
CA GLY A 100 -1.51 8.39 -15.89
C GLY A 100 -2.09 9.25 -14.76
N THR A 101 -3.26 8.90 -14.20
CA THR A 101 -3.85 9.60 -13.04
C THR A 101 -3.10 9.35 -11.73
N GLY A 102 -2.29 8.28 -11.68
CA GLY A 102 -1.61 7.84 -10.45
C GLY A 102 -2.56 7.33 -9.36
N PHE A 103 -3.82 7.03 -9.72
CA PHE A 103 -4.88 6.63 -8.79
C PHE A 103 -5.58 5.35 -9.25
N LEU A 104 -5.68 4.36 -8.36
CA LEU A 104 -6.43 3.12 -8.60
C LEU A 104 -7.66 3.04 -7.68
N ASP A 105 -8.82 2.71 -8.24
CA ASP A 105 -10.03 2.47 -7.46
C ASP A 105 -10.51 1.02 -7.61
N LEU A 106 -10.14 0.17 -6.65
CA LEU A 106 -10.57 -1.22 -6.61
C LEU A 106 -12.03 -1.39 -6.19
N SER A 107 -12.66 -0.36 -5.60
CA SER A 107 -14.07 -0.43 -5.20
C SER A 107 -15.01 -0.41 -6.42
N ASN A 108 -14.54 0.17 -7.52
CA ASN A 108 -15.27 0.31 -8.78
C ASN A 108 -14.69 -0.49 -9.94
N ALA A 109 -13.65 -1.30 -9.70
CA ALA A 109 -13.04 -2.13 -10.72
C ALA A 109 -13.98 -3.24 -11.22
N ASP A 110 -13.80 -3.64 -12.48
CA ASP A 110 -14.58 -4.72 -13.07
C ASP A 110 -14.22 -6.09 -12.45
N LYS A 111 -15.10 -7.08 -12.66
CA LYS A 111 -14.97 -8.40 -12.03
C LYS A 111 -13.77 -9.19 -12.53
N ASP A 112 -13.40 -9.02 -13.80
CA ASP A 112 -12.31 -9.79 -14.41
C ASP A 112 -10.97 -9.26 -13.90
N PHE A 113 -10.82 -7.93 -13.82
CA PHE A 113 -9.68 -7.30 -13.16
C PHE A 113 -9.58 -7.69 -11.69
N LEU A 114 -10.68 -7.63 -10.94
CA LEU A 114 -10.68 -8.05 -9.52
C LEU A 114 -10.28 -9.51 -9.33
N ALA A 115 -10.64 -10.40 -10.26
CA ALA A 115 -10.22 -11.81 -10.21
C ALA A 115 -8.71 -11.94 -10.45
N MET A 116 -8.14 -11.22 -11.42
CA MET A 116 -6.70 -11.19 -11.66
C MET A 116 -5.93 -10.58 -10.47
N TRP A 117 -6.44 -9.49 -9.92
CA TRP A 117 -5.85 -8.83 -8.75
C TRP A 117 -5.86 -9.74 -7.52
N LYS A 118 -6.95 -10.50 -7.31
CA LYS A 118 -7.05 -11.49 -6.22
C LYS A 118 -6.00 -12.60 -6.34
N ALA A 119 -5.75 -13.10 -7.55
CA ALA A 119 -4.69 -14.09 -7.79
C ALA A 119 -3.30 -13.52 -7.42
N LEU A 120 -2.98 -12.31 -7.89
CA LEU A 120 -1.73 -11.63 -7.53
C LEU A 120 -1.60 -11.42 -6.02
N ARG A 121 -2.68 -11.01 -5.36
CA ARG A 121 -2.71 -10.81 -3.91
C ARG A 121 -2.38 -12.10 -3.16
N GLU A 122 -2.91 -13.25 -3.58
CA GLU A 122 -2.62 -14.55 -2.97
C GLU A 122 -1.14 -14.93 -3.11
N GLU A 123 -0.55 -14.72 -4.29
CA GLU A 123 0.90 -14.92 -4.51
C GLU A 123 1.74 -13.98 -3.63
N ALA A 124 1.39 -12.69 -3.63
CA ALA A 124 2.11 -11.65 -2.90
C ALA A 124 2.04 -11.85 -1.39
N MET A 125 0.93 -12.38 -0.87
CA MET A 125 0.78 -12.67 0.56
C MET A 125 1.87 -13.62 1.06
N GLN A 126 2.28 -14.60 0.25
CA GLN A 126 3.38 -15.52 0.56
C GLN A 126 4.76 -14.83 0.51
N LYS A 127 4.87 -13.73 -0.23
CA LYS A 127 6.10 -12.95 -0.41
C LYS A 127 6.21 -11.74 0.53
N MET A 128 5.22 -11.52 1.39
CA MET A 128 5.30 -10.53 2.48
C MET A 128 6.41 -10.87 3.50
N VAL A 129 6.89 -12.13 3.51
CA VAL A 129 8.06 -12.56 4.28
C VAL A 129 9.27 -11.74 3.80
N GLY A 130 9.80 -10.88 4.66
CA GLY A 130 10.84 -9.91 4.30
C GLY A 130 10.42 -8.45 4.44
N LEU A 131 9.14 -8.18 4.72
CA LEU A 131 8.65 -6.87 5.12
C LEU A 131 8.23 -6.89 6.58
N LYS A 132 8.60 -5.84 7.31
CA LYS A 132 8.06 -5.54 8.63
C LYS A 132 7.13 -4.35 8.50
N VAL A 133 5.91 -4.46 8.99
CA VAL A 133 4.92 -3.38 8.95
C VAL A 133 4.49 -3.01 10.37
N CYS A 134 4.61 -1.73 10.71
CA CYS A 134 4.11 -1.18 11.97
C CYS A 134 2.95 -0.24 11.70
N LYS A 135 1.93 -0.20 12.58
CA LYS A 135 0.77 0.69 12.44
C LYS A 135 0.73 1.68 13.59
N THR A 136 0.53 2.95 13.28
CA THR A 136 0.13 3.98 14.24
C THR A 136 -1.29 4.43 13.93
N LYS A 137 -2.10 4.61 14.97
CA LYS A 137 -3.43 5.23 14.87
C LYS A 137 -3.37 6.62 15.48
N PHE A 138 -4.15 7.54 14.94
CA PHE A 138 -4.28 8.87 15.51
C PHE A 138 -5.51 8.96 16.40
N GLU A 139 -5.40 9.79 17.43
CA GLU A 139 -6.53 10.21 18.24
C GLU A 139 -6.86 11.65 17.87
N HIS A 140 -8.15 11.93 17.69
CA HIS A 140 -8.61 13.27 17.39
C HIS A 140 -8.46 14.16 18.63
N VAL A 141 -7.72 15.25 18.51
CA VAL A 141 -7.56 16.24 19.59
C VAL A 141 -8.36 17.49 19.21
N GLU A 142 -9.45 17.77 19.94
CA GLU A 142 -10.23 18.98 19.75
C GLU A 142 -9.49 20.19 20.33
N LYS A 143 -9.02 21.07 19.44
CA LYS A 143 -8.53 22.45 19.65
C LYS A 143 -7.50 22.68 20.77
N PHE A 144 -6.31 23.13 20.38
CA PHE A 144 -5.49 24.01 21.23
C PHE A 144 -6.26 25.32 21.47
N THR A 145 -6.89 25.46 22.63
CA THR A 145 -7.24 26.79 23.15
C THR A 145 -5.96 27.41 23.68
N GLY A 146 -5.39 28.35 22.93
CA GLY A 146 -4.32 29.22 23.39
C GLY A 146 -4.83 30.29 24.35
#